data_AF-A0A8T1AQE5-F1
#
_entry.id   AF-A0A8T1AQE5-F1
#
_cell.length_a   1.000
_cell.length_b   1.000
_cell.length_c   1.000
_cell.angle_alpha   90.00
_cell.angle_beta   90.00
_cell.angle_gamma   90.00
#
_symmetry.space_group_name_H-M   'P 1'
#
loop_
_entity.id
_entity.type
_entity.pdbx_description
1 polymer ?
#
loop_
_entity_poly.entity_id
_entity_poly.type
_entity_poly.pdbx_seq_one_letter_code
_entity_poly.pdbx_strand_id
1 'polypeptide(L)'
;MDNDDEPFGGKGFVLSGDFRQILPVLVRGTSTQTIDACLKSSTLWLKFQQLHLRENMQVMSAQNESTATELAEFSEFLLHVGEGKHETNPALGPDCIKIAKNMLIANPVEEVSEDCEDGTYTS
;
A
#
# COMPACT_ATOMS: atom_id res chain seq x y z
N MET A 1 -10.97 -20.67 -35.73
CA MET A 1 -12.22 -20.53 -34.94
C MET A 1 -11.89 -19.53 -33.88
N ASP A 2 -12.38 -18.32 -34.05
CA ASP A 2 -12.12 -17.23 -33.14
C ASP A 2 -12.90 -17.50 -31.85
N ASN A 3 -12.21 -17.42 -30.74
CA ASN A 3 -12.71 -17.82 -29.43
C ASN A 3 -13.36 -16.61 -28.73
N ASP A 4 -14.19 -15.89 -29.49
CA ASP A 4 -14.69 -14.55 -29.13
C ASP A 4 -15.65 -14.57 -27.93
N ASP A 5 -16.22 -15.74 -27.64
CA ASP A 5 -17.07 -15.98 -26.47
C ASP A 5 -16.26 -16.24 -25.18
N GLU A 6 -14.96 -16.55 -25.29
CA GLU A 6 -14.08 -16.75 -24.14
C GLU A 6 -13.40 -15.45 -23.70
N PRO A 7 -13.31 -15.18 -22.39
CA PRO A 7 -12.56 -14.05 -21.87
C PRO A 7 -11.14 -14.02 -22.45
N PHE A 8 -10.72 -12.85 -22.95
CA PHE A 8 -9.37 -12.62 -23.48
C PHE A 8 -8.99 -13.56 -24.65
N GLY A 9 -9.97 -14.08 -25.39
CA GLY A 9 -9.77 -14.97 -26.52
C GLY A 9 -9.16 -16.32 -26.12
N GLY A 10 -9.51 -16.81 -24.93
CA GLY A 10 -9.02 -18.08 -24.38
C GLY A 10 -7.58 -18.06 -23.85
N LYS A 11 -6.95 -16.89 -23.76
CA LYS A 11 -5.62 -16.77 -23.15
C LYS A 11 -5.74 -16.78 -21.63
N GLY A 12 -4.92 -17.59 -20.96
CA GLY A 12 -4.77 -17.52 -19.51
C GLY A 12 -4.08 -16.22 -19.09
N PHE A 13 -4.55 -15.63 -17.98
CA PHE A 13 -3.97 -14.43 -17.38
C PHE A 13 -3.90 -14.60 -15.87
N VAL A 14 -2.86 -14.01 -15.28
CA VAL A 14 -2.67 -13.92 -13.83
C VAL A 14 -2.59 -12.45 -13.48
N LEU A 15 -3.42 -12.04 -12.53
CA LEU A 15 -3.34 -10.71 -11.94
C LEU A 15 -2.69 -10.84 -10.57
N SER A 16 -1.63 -10.07 -10.36
CA SER A 16 -0.93 -9.98 -9.09
C SER A 16 -0.94 -8.53 -8.62
N GLY A 17 -1.33 -8.31 -7.37
CA GLY A 17 -1.35 -6.98 -6.76
C GLY A 17 -2.04 -7.03 -5.42
N ASP A 18 -1.85 -5.98 -4.63
CA ASP A 18 -2.58 -5.80 -3.38
C ASP A 18 -3.79 -4.88 -3.62
N PHE A 19 -5.00 -5.45 -3.60
CA PHE A 19 -6.24 -4.68 -3.75
C PHE A 19 -6.53 -3.74 -2.56
N ARG A 20 -5.67 -3.75 -1.53
CA ARG A 20 -5.70 -2.82 -0.39
C ARG A 20 -4.81 -1.59 -0.61
N GLN A 21 -3.97 -1.56 -1.65
CA GLN A 21 -2.93 -0.52 -1.77
C GLN A 21 -3.43 0.84 -2.25
N ILE A 22 -4.34 0.95 -3.24
CA ILE A 22 -5.01 2.20 -3.65
C ILE A 22 -6.08 1.87 -4.70
N LEU A 23 -7.24 2.56 -4.65
CA LEU A 23 -8.29 2.47 -5.68
C LEU A 23 -7.84 3.13 -7.00
N PRO A 24 -8.35 2.69 -8.17
CA PRO A 24 -8.05 3.36 -9.43
C PRO A 24 -8.38 4.85 -9.36
N VAL A 25 -7.44 5.71 -9.75
CA VAL A 25 -7.64 7.17 -9.73
C VAL A 25 -8.49 7.56 -10.93
N LEU A 26 -9.71 8.04 -10.67
CA LEU A 26 -10.59 8.60 -11.69
C LEU A 26 -10.55 10.13 -11.61
N VAL A 27 -9.97 10.78 -12.63
CA VAL A 27 -9.86 12.25 -12.68
C VAL A 27 -11.26 12.87 -12.69
N ARG A 28 -11.59 13.64 -11.65
CA ARG A 28 -12.91 14.24 -11.42
C ARG A 28 -14.06 13.23 -11.23
N GLY A 29 -13.74 11.97 -10.95
CA GLY A 29 -14.75 10.95 -10.66
C GLY A 29 -15.29 11.05 -9.23
N THR A 30 -16.52 10.59 -9.02
CA THR A 30 -17.09 10.41 -7.69
C THR A 30 -16.59 9.10 -7.06
N SER A 31 -16.74 8.97 -5.74
CA SER A 31 -16.38 7.73 -5.03
C SER A 31 -17.08 6.50 -5.62
N THR A 32 -18.35 6.62 -6.04
CA THR A 32 -19.10 5.55 -6.70
C THR A 32 -18.47 5.16 -8.03
N GLN A 33 -18.12 6.14 -8.87
CA GLN A 33 -17.47 5.87 -10.17
C GLN A 33 -16.11 5.20 -9.99
N THR A 34 -15.36 5.58 -8.96
CA THR A 34 -14.10 4.93 -8.61
C THR A 34 -14.33 3.46 -8.20
N ILE A 35 -15.36 3.17 -7.40
CA ILE A 35 -15.73 1.81 -7.02
C ILE A 35 -16.17 1.01 -8.26
N ASP A 36 -16.96 1.57 -9.15
CA ASP A 36 -17.44 0.90 -10.37
C ASP A 36 -16.29 0.59 -11.34
N ALA A 37 -15.26 1.45 -11.36
CA ALA A 37 -14.04 1.22 -12.13
C ALA A 37 -13.13 0.14 -11.52
N CYS A 38 -13.37 -0.30 -10.28
CA CYS A 38 -12.57 -1.35 -9.67
C CYS A 38 -12.80 -2.69 -10.35
N LEU A 39 -11.73 -3.46 -10.49
CA LEU A 39 -11.81 -4.83 -11.03
C LEU A 39 -12.82 -5.70 -10.28
N LYS A 40 -12.93 -5.53 -8.96
CA LYS A 40 -13.90 -6.26 -8.11
C LYS A 40 -15.36 -6.00 -8.48
N SER A 41 -15.65 -4.89 -9.16
CA SER A 41 -16.99 -4.52 -9.63
C SER A 41 -17.27 -5.04 -11.05
N SER A 42 -16.26 -5.58 -11.74
CA SER A 42 -16.41 -6.17 -13.07
C SER A 42 -17.13 -7.52 -13.01
N THR A 43 -17.96 -7.81 -14.01
CA THR A 43 -18.56 -9.15 -14.20
C THR A 43 -17.50 -10.24 -14.40
N LEU A 44 -16.30 -9.87 -14.85
CA LEU A 44 -15.16 -10.79 -14.97
C LEU A 44 -14.65 -11.26 -13.60
N TRP A 45 -14.86 -10.51 -12.52
CA TRP A 45 -14.40 -10.86 -11.18
C TRP A 45 -14.84 -12.27 -10.76
N LEU A 46 -16.08 -12.65 -11.12
CA LEU A 46 -16.66 -13.97 -10.84
C LEU A 46 -15.95 -15.12 -11.57
N LYS A 47 -15.18 -14.82 -12.63
CA LYS A 47 -14.42 -15.80 -13.41
C LYS A 47 -12.99 -16.00 -12.88
N PHE A 48 -12.51 -15.13 -11.99
CA PHE A 48 -11.17 -15.25 -11.41
C PHE A 48 -11.15 -16.26 -10.27
N GLN A 49 -10.14 -17.13 -10.28
CA GLN A 49 -9.75 -17.87 -9.08
C GLN A 49 -8.91 -16.97 -8.19
N GLN A 50 -9.37 -16.78 -6.94
CA GLN A 50 -8.65 -15.95 -5.97
C GLN A 50 -7.63 -16.79 -5.19
N LEU A 51 -6.37 -16.38 -5.26
CA LEU A 51 -5.27 -16.96 -4.49
C LEU A 51 -4.72 -15.89 -3.56
N HIS A 52 -4.50 -16.26 -2.29
CA HIS A 52 -4.01 -15.36 -1.27
C HIS A 52 -2.60 -15.77 -0.85
N LEU A 53 -1.63 -14.89 -1.06
CA LEU A 53 -0.30 -15.03 -0.48
C LEU A 53 -0.39 -14.64 1.00
N ARG A 54 -0.15 -15.60 1.89
CA ARG A 54 -0.22 -15.41 3.35
C ARG A 54 1.13 -15.26 4.01
N GLU A 55 2.18 -15.73 3.35
CA GLU A 55 3.54 -15.69 3.88
C GLU A 55 4.19 -14.36 3.52
N ASN A 56 4.48 -13.54 4.54
CA ASN A 56 5.28 -12.35 4.37
C ASN A 56 6.77 -12.73 4.35
N MET A 57 7.32 -12.89 3.15
CA MET A 57 8.73 -13.24 2.98
C MET A 57 9.70 -12.20 3.56
N GLN A 58 9.27 -10.94 3.74
CA GLN A 58 10.10 -9.91 4.37
C GLN A 58 10.38 -10.28 5.83
N VAL A 59 9.36 -10.74 6.57
CA VAL A 59 9.52 -11.23 7.96
C VAL A 59 10.51 -12.38 8.03
N MET A 60 10.49 -13.28 7.04
CA MET A 60 11.41 -14.43 6.98
C MET A 60 12.87 -14.05 6.71
N SER A 61 13.12 -12.84 6.19
CA SER A 61 14.47 -12.36 5.89
C SER A 61 15.19 -11.70 7.07
N ALA A 62 14.56 -11.67 8.25
CA ALA A 62 15.14 -11.07 9.44
C ALA A 62 16.45 -11.77 9.86
N GLN A 63 17.47 -10.97 10.16
CA GLN A 63 18.83 -11.45 10.44
C GLN A 63 19.00 -11.98 11.88
N ASN A 64 18.09 -11.62 12.79
CA ASN A 64 18.10 -12.03 14.18
C ASN A 64 16.66 -12.07 14.75
N GLU A 65 16.50 -12.71 15.90
CA GLU A 65 15.20 -12.98 16.53
C GLU A 65 14.47 -11.71 16.99
N SER A 66 15.18 -10.69 17.48
CA SER A 66 14.56 -9.41 17.88
C SER A 66 13.99 -8.68 16.67
N THR A 67 14.75 -8.56 15.58
CA THR A 67 14.29 -7.92 14.33
C THR A 67 13.17 -8.72 13.68
N ALA A 68 13.18 -10.06 13.79
CA ALA A 68 12.09 -10.90 13.29
C ALA A 68 10.76 -10.60 14.02
N THR A 69 10.83 -10.38 15.34
CA THR A 69 9.66 -10.09 16.17
C THR A 69 9.09 -8.71 15.84
N GLU A 70 9.93 -7.68 15.79
CA GLU A 70 9.52 -6.32 15.42
C GLU A 70 8.89 -6.26 14.02
N LEU A 71 9.49 -6.98 13.06
CA LEU A 71 9.00 -7.02 11.68
C LEU A 71 7.69 -7.81 11.54
N ALA A 72 7.50 -8.86 12.34
CA ALA A 72 6.25 -9.60 12.42
C ALA A 72 5.13 -8.73 12.99
N GLU A 73 5.37 -8.04 14.11
CA GLU A 73 4.41 -7.11 14.72
C GLU A 73 4.03 -5.98 13.76
N PHE A 74 5.02 -5.40 13.07
CA PHE A 74 4.78 -4.35 12.08
C PHE A 74 3.97 -4.88 10.88
N SER A 75 4.28 -6.09 10.41
CA SER A 75 3.54 -6.72 9.31
C SER A 75 2.09 -7.00 9.70
N GLU A 76 1.84 -7.51 10.90
CA GLU A 76 0.50 -7.74 11.42
C GLU A 76 -0.29 -6.44 11.58
N PHE A 77 0.36 -5.37 12.05
CA PHE A 77 -0.24 -4.04 12.11
C PHE A 77 -0.67 -3.55 10.71
N LEU A 78 0.22 -3.62 9.71
CA LEU A 78 -0.11 -3.22 8.34
C LEU A 78 -1.26 -4.06 7.75
N LEU A 79 -1.32 -5.36 8.06
CA LEU A 79 -2.42 -6.21 7.65
C LEU A 79 -3.75 -5.75 8.26
N HIS A 80 -3.79 -5.46 9.57
CA HIS A 80 -4.99 -4.95 10.23
C HIS A 80 -5.47 -3.61 9.66
N VAL A 81 -4.53 -2.71 9.35
CA VAL A 81 -4.84 -1.43 8.70
C VAL A 81 -5.41 -1.66 7.31
N GLY A 82 -4.78 -2.49 6.48
CA GLY A 82 -5.24 -2.78 5.12
C GLY A 82 -6.58 -3.53 5.05
N GLU A 83 -6.94 -4.28 6.09
CA GLU A 83 -8.25 -4.93 6.22
C GLU A 83 -9.33 -4.05 6.84
N GLY A 84 -9.00 -2.82 7.26
CA GLY A 84 -9.93 -1.93 7.95
C GLY A 84 -10.36 -2.45 9.33
N LYS A 85 -9.55 -3.31 9.94
CA LYS A 85 -9.79 -3.88 11.28
C LYS A 85 -9.10 -3.10 12.40
N HIS A 86 -8.23 -2.16 12.05
CA HIS A 86 -7.56 -1.32 13.02
C HIS A 86 -8.49 -0.23 13.56
N GLU A 87 -8.44 0.01 14.86
CA GLU A 87 -9.22 1.07 15.51
C GLU A 87 -8.81 2.45 14.99
N THR A 88 -9.81 3.29 14.68
CA THR A 88 -9.57 4.71 14.40
C THR A 88 -9.42 5.47 15.70
N ASN A 89 -8.71 6.59 15.64
CA ASN A 89 -8.49 7.48 16.76
C ASN A 89 -9.33 8.75 16.59
N PRO A 90 -10.48 8.87 17.28
CA PRO A 90 -11.40 10.00 17.13
C PRO A 90 -10.76 11.35 17.48
N ALA A 91 -9.70 11.36 18.29
CA ALA A 91 -8.99 12.59 18.65
C ALA A 91 -8.11 13.12 17.51
N LEU A 92 -7.75 12.28 16.54
CA LEU A 92 -7.03 12.67 15.32
C LEU A 92 -7.99 12.93 14.15
N GLY A 93 -9.13 12.24 14.12
CA GLY A 93 -10.16 12.34 13.10
C GLY A 93 -10.93 11.01 12.93
N PRO A 94 -12.09 11.02 12.25
CA PRO A 94 -12.93 9.83 12.10
C PRO A 94 -12.23 8.68 11.37
N ASP A 95 -11.31 8.99 10.46
CA ASP A 95 -10.60 8.02 9.60
C ASP A 95 -9.09 8.01 9.86
N CYS A 96 -8.65 8.51 11.01
CA CYS A 96 -7.24 8.60 11.34
C CYS A 96 -6.81 7.44 12.24
N ILE A 97 -5.67 6.83 11.93
CA ILE A 97 -5.02 5.83 12.79
C ILE A 97 -3.79 6.44 13.48
N LYS A 98 -3.47 5.96 14.67
CA LYS A 98 -2.26 6.36 15.39
C LYS A 98 -1.19 5.28 15.21
N ILE A 99 -0.06 5.66 14.63
CA ILE A 99 1.11 4.78 14.53
C ILE A 99 1.81 4.72 15.89
N ALA A 100 2.13 3.51 16.36
CA ALA A 100 2.80 3.30 17.63
C ALA A 100 4.25 3.82 17.57
N LYS A 101 4.76 4.37 18.67
CA LYS A 101 6.10 5.01 18.69
C LYS A 101 7.24 4.05 18.38
N ASN A 102 7.10 2.77 18.75
CA ASN A 102 8.05 1.71 18.44
C ASN A 102 8.07 1.32 16.96
N MET A 103 7.13 1.82 16.15
CA MET A 103 7.09 1.65 14.69
C MET A 103 7.62 2.89 13.94
N LEU A 104 8.12 3.90 14.65
CA LEU A 104 8.67 5.13 14.06
C LEU A 104 10.19 5.07 14.04
N ILE A 105 10.77 5.40 12.89
CA ILE A 105 12.21 5.61 12.75
C ILE A 105 12.47 7.12 12.93
N ALA A 106 13.45 7.47 13.75
CA ALA A 106 13.84 8.87 13.92
C ALA A 106 14.41 9.41 12.60
N ASN A 107 13.88 10.53 12.12
CA ASN A 107 14.47 11.24 11.00
C ASN A 107 15.69 12.01 11.51
N PRO A 108 16.93 11.71 11.08
CA PRO A 108 18.07 12.53 11.43
C PRO A 108 17.88 13.92 10.81
N VAL A 109 18.08 14.96 11.62
CA VAL A 109 18.14 16.33 11.11
C VAL A 109 19.44 16.41 10.32
N GLU A 110 19.36 16.50 8.98
CA GLU A 110 20.52 16.91 8.22
C GLU A 110 20.87 18.33 8.69
N GLU A 111 22.06 18.49 9.30
CA GLU A 111 22.62 19.81 9.51
C GLU A 111 22.74 20.44 8.13
N VAL A 112 21.91 21.46 7.88
CA VAL A 112 22.07 22.32 6.73
C VAL A 112 23.44 22.96 6.91
N SER A 113 24.43 22.49 6.13
CA SER A 113 25.71 23.17 6.06
C SER A 113 25.42 24.59 5.57
N GLU A 114 25.63 25.57 6.45
CA GLU A 114 25.73 26.98 6.07
C GLU A 114 26.96 27.11 5.15
N ASP A 115 26.78 26.82 3.86
CA ASP A 115 27.74 27.24 2.85
C ASP A 115 27.77 28.77 2.92
N CYS A 116 28.90 29.25 3.47
CA CYS A 116 29.15 30.63 3.84
C CYS A 116 28.83 31.57 2.67
N GLU A 117 28.07 32.63 2.97
CA GLU A 117 28.07 33.84 2.16
C GLU A 117 29.50 34.39 2.10
N ASP A 118 30.19 34.22 0.97
CA ASP A 118 31.15 35.23 0.55
C ASP A 118 31.18 35.32 -0.98
N GLY A 119 30.74 36.46 -1.47
CA GLY A 119 30.55 36.73 -2.88
C GLY A 119 30.25 38.20 -3.10
N THR A 120 31.17 39.04 -2.61
CA THR A 120 31.24 40.46 -2.93
C THR A 120 31.23 40.66 -4.46
N TYR A 121 30.13 41.21 -4.99
CA TYR A 121 30.09 41.72 -6.35
C TYR A 121 30.70 43.14 -6.37
N THR A 122 31.93 43.23 -6.85
CA THR A 122 32.47 44.40 -7.57
C THR A 122 32.59 43.94 -9.04
N SER A 123 32.24 44.68 -10.09
CA SER A 123 32.10 46.11 -10.35
C SER A 123 30.99 46.38 -11.37
#